data_AF-X1GSA5-F1
#
_entry.id   AF-X1GSA5-F1
#
_cell.length_a   1.000
_cell.length_b   1.000
_cell.length_c   1.000
_cell.angle_alpha   90.00
_cell.angle_beta   90.00
_cell.angle_gamma   90.00
#
_symmetry.space_group_name_H-M   'P 1'
#
loop_
_entity.id
_entity.type
_entity.pdbx_description
1 polymer ?
#
loop_
_entity_poly.entity_id
_entity_poly.type
_entity_poly.pdbx_seq_one_letter_code
_entity_poly.pdbx_strand_id
1 'polypeptide(L)'
;PNGEFDPFSHFHSESGNDYYSGSNDMPYGAESDYLLEQALQTYDIENRTEIIYDWQNLAMDKIVPFLPLFSLNDYIATWANLKGFNSSWTLTDNLPYIYFNSYHPGQENMSELILADNNWQTLNPLSIIDHSSDFVSSLVNEPLIKLSPDGVPLRNGLIDDWESINESYYIFHLRDNVFWNPSYNVTERDVNSDPLNPLTDNLMEGLKYNQTSNGTNIQITAIDALFTLLSFSNEIVNEQSDNYFWMKDIFLDPIDNLSFHLIIDGNETSTELDPY
;
A
#
# COMPACT_ATOMS: atom_id res chain seq x y z
N PRO A 1 14.94 -12.06 -13.24
CA PRO A 1 14.30 -10.74 -13.47
C PRO A 1 13.92 -10.14 -12.11
N ASN A 2 14.74 -9.26 -11.57
CA ASN A 2 14.39 -8.54 -10.35
C ASN A 2 13.30 -7.54 -10.76
N GLY A 3 12.10 -7.65 -10.19
CA GLY A 3 10.97 -6.76 -10.47
C GLY A 3 11.24 -5.33 -10.00
N GLU A 4 12.19 -4.64 -10.66
CA GLU A 4 12.31 -3.21 -10.56
C GLU A 4 11.01 -2.60 -11.09
N PHE A 5 10.40 -1.76 -10.26
CA PHE A 5 9.28 -0.92 -10.63
C PHE A 5 9.61 -0.21 -11.94
N ASP A 6 8.81 -0.46 -12.97
CA ASP A 6 8.91 0.24 -14.24
C ASP A 6 8.10 1.55 -14.15
N PRO A 7 8.75 2.72 -13.96
CA PRO A 7 8.06 3.99 -13.90
C PRO A 7 7.42 4.40 -15.23
N PHE A 8 7.75 3.68 -16.32
CA PHE A 8 7.25 3.94 -17.67
C PHE A 8 6.05 3.08 -18.06
N SER A 9 5.70 2.10 -17.22
CA SER A 9 4.54 1.21 -17.46
C SER A 9 3.24 1.98 -17.71
N HIS A 10 3.06 3.18 -17.14
CA HIS A 10 1.90 4.07 -17.36
C HIS A 10 1.88 4.83 -18.69
N PHE A 11 2.95 4.73 -19.49
CA PHE A 11 3.08 5.43 -20.77
C PHE A 11 3.05 4.48 -21.97
N HIS A 12 2.96 3.17 -21.71
CA HIS A 12 2.76 2.16 -22.75
C HIS A 12 1.31 2.16 -23.23
N SER A 13 1.13 1.92 -24.53
CA SER A 13 -0.19 1.80 -25.17
C SER A 13 -1.09 0.70 -24.58
N GLU A 14 -0.48 -0.29 -23.92
CA GLU A 14 -1.16 -1.40 -23.25
C GLU A 14 -1.54 -1.10 -21.79
N SER A 15 -1.16 0.07 -21.26
CA SER A 15 -1.41 0.43 -19.86
C SER A 15 -2.84 0.91 -19.62
N GLY A 16 -3.48 0.44 -18.55
CA GLY A 16 -4.86 0.80 -18.21
C GLY A 16 -5.06 2.26 -17.76
N ASN A 17 -3.97 2.98 -17.45
CA ASN A 17 -3.97 4.35 -16.92
C ASN A 17 -3.14 5.29 -17.79
N ASP A 18 -3.49 5.33 -19.07
CA ASP A 18 -2.82 6.13 -20.07
C ASP A 18 -3.20 7.62 -19.99
N TYR A 19 -2.70 8.30 -18.94
CA TYR A 19 -3.02 9.71 -18.64
C TYR A 19 -2.52 10.70 -19.71
N TYR A 20 -1.51 10.29 -20.49
CA TYR A 20 -0.92 11.10 -21.56
C TYR A 20 -1.08 10.50 -22.94
N SER A 21 -1.96 9.51 -23.06
CA SER A 21 -2.43 9.00 -24.33
C SER A 21 -1.27 8.46 -25.20
N GLY A 22 -0.73 7.30 -24.83
CA GLY A 22 0.08 6.37 -25.61
C GLY A 22 -0.72 5.35 -26.42
N SER A 23 -2.07 5.38 -26.41
CA SER A 23 -2.87 4.48 -27.24
C SER A 23 -2.43 4.46 -28.72
N ASN A 24 -2.47 3.27 -29.34
CA ASN A 24 -2.10 3.06 -30.74
C ASN A 24 -2.89 3.91 -31.74
N ASP A 25 -3.99 4.52 -31.30
CA ASP A 25 -4.82 5.41 -32.13
C ASP A 25 -4.22 6.82 -32.27
N MET A 26 -3.11 7.12 -31.58
CA MET A 26 -2.45 8.41 -31.71
C MET A 26 -1.34 8.46 -32.73
N PRO A 27 -1.15 9.64 -33.35
CA PRO A 27 0.04 9.89 -34.15
C PRO A 27 1.29 9.54 -33.33
N TYR A 28 2.15 8.69 -33.89
CA TYR A 28 3.44 8.30 -33.31
C TYR A 28 3.38 7.41 -32.05
N GLY A 29 2.22 6.82 -31.70
CA GLY A 29 2.11 5.87 -30.58
C GLY A 29 3.09 4.69 -30.68
N ALA A 30 3.20 4.07 -31.85
CA ALA A 30 4.16 2.98 -32.08
C ALA A 30 5.64 3.39 -31.96
N GLU A 31 5.98 4.65 -32.27
CA GLU A 31 7.34 5.18 -32.10
C GLU A 31 7.62 5.46 -30.61
N SER A 32 6.60 5.89 -29.86
CA SER A 32 6.65 6.03 -28.40
C SER A 32 6.89 4.69 -27.71
N ASP A 33 6.06 3.68 -28.00
CA ASP A 33 6.19 2.34 -27.42
C ASP A 33 7.56 1.73 -27.71
N TYR A 34 8.07 1.87 -28.94
CA TYR A 34 9.39 1.39 -29.30
C TYR A 34 10.50 2.01 -28.45
N LEU A 35 10.47 3.32 -28.23
CA LEU A 35 11.48 4.01 -27.40
C LEU A 35 11.38 3.59 -25.94
N LEU A 36 10.17 3.44 -25.40
CA LEU A 36 9.96 2.97 -24.02
C LEU A 36 10.45 1.52 -23.84
N GLU A 37 10.10 0.61 -24.75
CA GLU A 37 10.62 -0.77 -24.74
C GLU A 37 12.14 -0.80 -24.84
N GLN A 38 12.72 0.04 -25.69
CA GLN A 38 14.17 0.15 -25.84
C GLN A 38 14.83 0.66 -24.55
N ALA A 39 14.22 1.65 -23.87
CA ALA A 39 14.71 2.16 -22.60
C ALA A 39 14.69 1.05 -21.53
N LEU A 40 13.61 0.25 -21.47
CA LEU A 40 13.48 -0.87 -20.54
C LEU A 40 14.57 -1.92 -20.74
N GLN A 41 14.89 -2.24 -21.99
CA GLN A 41 15.91 -3.22 -22.34
C GLN A 41 17.36 -2.69 -22.21
N THR A 42 17.54 -1.37 -22.03
CA THR A 42 18.86 -0.73 -21.95
C THR A 42 19.36 -0.67 -20.50
N TYR A 43 20.44 -1.39 -20.19
CA TYR A 43 21.06 -1.41 -18.85
C TYR A 43 22.06 -0.29 -18.59
N ASP A 44 22.61 0.31 -19.65
CA ASP A 44 23.55 1.43 -19.51
C ASP A 44 22.77 2.71 -19.20
N ILE A 45 23.11 3.38 -18.10
CA ILE A 45 22.35 4.51 -17.57
C ILE A 45 22.42 5.72 -18.52
N GLU A 46 23.59 5.98 -19.11
CA GLU A 46 23.75 7.12 -20.03
C GLU A 46 22.92 6.90 -21.29
N ASN A 47 22.99 5.71 -21.89
CA ASN A 47 22.20 5.36 -23.06
C ASN A 47 20.69 5.32 -22.77
N ARG A 48 20.26 4.78 -21.62
CA ARG A 48 18.84 4.79 -21.21
C ARG A 48 18.33 6.23 -21.03
N THR A 49 19.16 7.12 -20.49
CA THR A 49 18.82 8.54 -20.33
C THR A 49 18.63 9.22 -21.68
N GLU A 50 19.47 8.92 -22.67
CA GLU A 50 19.34 9.44 -24.04
C GLU A 50 18.04 8.96 -24.71
N ILE A 51 17.71 7.67 -24.59
CA ILE A 51 16.46 7.11 -25.13
C ILE A 51 15.23 7.78 -24.49
N ILE A 52 15.23 7.97 -23.17
CA ILE A 52 14.14 8.66 -22.46
C ILE A 52 14.02 10.12 -22.93
N TYR A 53 15.16 10.80 -23.16
CA TYR A 53 15.16 12.16 -23.68
C TYR A 53 14.56 12.24 -25.09
N ASP A 54 14.91 11.29 -25.97
CA ASP A 54 14.33 11.19 -27.31
C ASP A 54 12.82 10.92 -27.26
N TRP A 55 12.38 10.04 -26.36
CA TRP A 55 10.97 9.81 -26.10
C TRP A 55 10.25 11.07 -25.62
N GLN A 56 10.83 11.81 -24.67
CA GLN A 56 10.28 13.09 -24.20
C GLN A 56 10.15 14.10 -25.35
N ASN A 57 11.15 14.20 -26.22
CA ASN A 57 11.08 15.08 -27.39
C ASN A 57 9.99 14.63 -28.36
N LEU A 58 9.88 13.33 -28.65
CA LEU A 58 8.81 12.77 -29.48
C LEU A 58 7.43 13.15 -28.92
N ALA A 59 7.24 12.94 -27.62
CA ALA A 59 6.00 13.26 -26.93
C ALA A 59 5.68 14.76 -27.06
N MET A 60 6.64 15.63 -26.72
CA MET A 60 6.47 17.08 -26.71
C MET A 60 6.28 17.69 -28.11
N ASP A 61 6.97 17.16 -29.12
CA ASP A 61 6.95 17.72 -30.48
C ASP A 61 5.78 17.18 -31.31
N LYS A 62 5.39 15.92 -31.11
CA LYS A 62 4.52 15.20 -32.05
C LYS A 62 3.25 14.61 -31.45
N ILE A 63 3.21 14.33 -30.14
CA ILE A 63 2.09 13.62 -29.50
C ILE A 63 1.22 14.59 -28.71
N VAL A 64 1.81 15.33 -27.76
CA VAL A 64 1.04 16.17 -26.83
C VAL A 64 0.51 17.41 -27.58
N PRO A 65 -0.81 17.61 -27.69
CA PRO A 65 -1.39 18.73 -28.44
C PRO A 65 -1.28 20.08 -27.70
N PHE A 66 -0.69 20.09 -26.50
CA PHE A 66 -0.48 21.26 -25.67
C PHE A 66 0.95 21.25 -25.11
N LEU A 67 1.58 22.42 -25.04
CA LEU A 67 2.83 22.58 -24.32
C LEU A 67 2.51 22.51 -22.81
N PRO A 68 2.94 21.52 -22.03
CA PRO A 68 2.83 21.57 -20.58
C PRO A 68 3.60 22.79 -20.08
N LEU A 69 2.87 23.84 -19.66
CA LEU A 69 3.46 25.11 -19.25
C LEU A 69 4.12 25.03 -17.87
N PHE A 70 3.82 24.00 -17.09
CA PHE A 70 4.38 23.74 -15.76
C PHE A 70 4.08 22.29 -15.34
N SER A 71 5.01 21.66 -14.61
CA SER A 71 4.69 20.51 -13.76
C SER A 71 4.19 21.01 -12.41
N LEU A 72 3.22 20.32 -11.83
CA LEU A 72 2.96 20.50 -10.41
C LEU A 72 4.16 19.92 -9.66
N ASN A 73 4.81 20.76 -8.86
CA ASN A 73 5.75 20.28 -7.86
C ASN A 73 4.97 20.19 -6.55
N ASP A 74 5.02 19.02 -5.92
CA ASP A 74 4.50 18.85 -4.58
C ASP A 74 5.50 19.41 -3.57
N TYR A 75 5.03 20.37 -2.78
CA TYR A 75 5.81 20.97 -1.71
C TYR A 75 5.21 20.57 -0.37
N ILE A 76 6.05 20.02 0.51
CA ILE A 76 5.69 19.79 1.90
C ILE A 76 6.27 20.94 2.73
N ALA A 77 5.39 21.78 3.27
CA ALA A 77 5.78 22.84 4.20
C ALA A 77 5.66 22.33 5.64
N THR A 78 6.76 22.40 6.39
CA THR A 78 6.79 22.05 7.82
C THR A 78 7.30 23.22 8.63
N TRP A 79 6.93 23.26 9.91
CA TRP A 79 7.50 24.24 10.83
C TRP A 79 8.98 23.94 11.07
N ALA A 80 9.82 24.98 11.14
CA ALA A 80 11.26 24.83 11.32
C ALA A 80 11.67 24.08 12.62
N ASN A 81 10.78 24.05 13.61
CA ASN A 81 10.93 23.34 14.88
C ASN A 81 10.42 21.88 14.85
N LEU A 82 9.77 21.43 13.78
CA LEU A 82 9.47 20.02 13.55
C LEU A 82 10.78 19.32 13.13
N LYS A 83 11.26 18.40 13.96
CA LYS A 83 12.48 17.63 13.74
C LYS A 83 12.14 16.19 13.43
N GLY A 84 13.09 15.47 12.83
CA GLY A 84 12.94 14.06 12.49
C GLY A 84 12.11 13.76 11.23
N PHE A 85 11.53 14.78 10.60
CA PHE A 85 10.73 14.59 9.38
C PHE A 85 11.63 14.31 8.18
N ASN A 86 11.31 13.24 7.45
CA ASN A 86 11.90 12.83 6.20
C ASN A 86 10.82 12.86 5.10
N SER A 87 10.98 13.76 4.13
CA SER A 87 10.02 13.93 3.03
C SER A 87 9.99 12.74 2.05
N SER A 88 10.97 11.85 2.10
CA SER A 88 10.99 10.63 1.30
C SER A 88 10.20 9.49 1.96
N TRP A 89 9.69 9.68 3.18
CA TRP A 89 8.92 8.69 3.92
C TRP A 89 7.45 9.10 3.99
N THR A 90 6.56 8.12 4.09
CA THR A 90 5.16 8.38 4.42
C THR A 90 5.05 9.03 5.80
N LEU A 91 3.96 9.74 6.08
CA LEU A 91 3.80 10.35 7.40
C LEU A 91 3.76 9.30 8.51
N THR A 92 3.11 8.15 8.28
CA THR A 92 3.01 7.03 9.22
C THR A 92 4.38 6.51 9.63
N ASP A 93 5.30 6.38 8.67
CA ASP A 93 6.68 5.97 8.93
C ASP A 93 7.50 7.07 9.63
N ASN A 94 7.13 8.34 9.46
CA ASN A 94 7.73 9.46 10.17
C ASN A 94 7.27 9.56 11.63
N LEU A 95 6.03 9.18 11.96
CA LEU A 95 5.39 9.44 13.27
C LEU A 95 6.25 9.10 14.49
N PRO A 96 6.95 7.95 14.56
CA PRO A 96 7.77 7.62 15.73
C PRO A 96 9.01 8.51 15.91
N TYR A 97 9.44 9.20 14.86
CA TYR A 97 10.70 9.94 14.81
C TYR A 97 10.51 11.45 14.81
N ILE A 98 9.30 11.92 14.49
CA ILE A 98 9.01 13.35 14.47
C ILE A 98 8.70 13.89 15.85
N TYR A 99 9.18 15.11 16.12
CA TYR A 99 8.85 15.83 17.35
C TYR A 99 9.05 17.33 17.16
N PHE A 100 8.32 18.13 17.93
CA PHE A 100 8.56 19.56 18.05
C PHE A 100 9.61 19.85 19.12
N ASN A 101 10.67 20.59 18.77
CA ASN A 101 11.73 20.95 19.73
C ASN A 101 11.56 22.33 20.38
N SER A 102 10.49 23.04 20.02
CA SER A 102 10.02 24.29 20.62
C SER A 102 8.54 24.48 20.28
N TYR A 103 7.90 25.54 20.79
CA TYR A 103 6.58 25.96 20.32
C TYR A 103 6.68 26.81 19.05
N HIS A 104 5.64 26.79 18.22
CA HIS A 104 5.36 27.79 17.17
C HIS A 104 4.05 28.54 17.46
N PRO A 105 3.78 29.70 16.83
CA PRO A 105 2.52 30.42 17.03
C PRO A 105 1.30 29.53 16.75
N GLY A 106 0.33 29.54 17.67
CA GLY A 106 -0.90 28.74 17.59
C GLY A 106 -0.78 27.30 18.10
N GLN A 107 0.42 26.84 18.49
CA GLN A 107 0.61 25.51 19.07
C GLN A 107 0.29 25.51 20.57
N GLU A 108 -0.66 24.69 20.99
CA GLU A 108 -0.99 24.52 22.42
C GLU A 108 -0.14 23.42 23.08
N ASN A 109 0.26 22.40 22.32
CA ASN A 109 0.98 21.23 22.81
C ASN A 109 2.08 20.78 21.83
N MET A 110 3.26 20.40 22.34
CA MET A 110 4.36 19.82 21.55
C MET A 110 4.21 18.32 21.30
N SER A 111 3.29 17.66 22.03
CA SER A 111 2.95 16.24 21.88
C SER A 111 1.80 15.98 20.90
N GLU A 112 1.29 17.02 20.24
CA GLU A 112 0.18 16.94 19.30
C GLU A 112 0.65 17.39 17.92
N LEU A 113 0.34 16.57 16.90
CA LEU A 113 0.50 16.92 15.51
C LEU A 113 -0.89 17.11 14.92
N ILE A 114 -1.21 18.35 14.52
CA ILE A 114 -2.49 18.68 13.89
C ILE A 114 -2.29 18.62 12.38
N LEU A 115 -3.09 17.78 11.73
CA LEU A 115 -3.12 17.60 10.30
C LEU A 115 -4.49 18.01 9.79
N ALA A 116 -4.52 18.71 8.66
CA ALA A 116 -5.75 19.10 7.99
C ALA A 116 -5.75 18.50 6.59
N ASP A 117 -6.84 17.82 6.25
CA ASP A 117 -7.10 17.23 4.94
C ASP A 117 -8.61 17.33 4.64
N ASN A 118 -9.06 16.85 3.48
CA ASN A 118 -10.47 16.72 3.16
C ASN A 118 -11.19 15.74 4.10
N ASN A 119 -12.52 15.79 4.09
CA ASN A 119 -13.32 14.83 4.84
C ASN A 119 -13.17 13.43 4.24
N TRP A 120 -12.83 12.44 5.08
CA TRP A 120 -12.87 11.02 4.72
C TRP A 120 -14.31 10.55 4.55
N GLN A 121 -14.55 9.58 3.66
CA GLN A 121 -15.90 9.07 3.37
C GLN A 121 -16.16 7.70 4.02
N THR A 122 -15.17 6.81 4.00
CA THR A 122 -15.25 5.43 4.54
C THR A 122 -13.92 4.99 5.15
N LEU A 123 -13.94 4.19 6.21
CA LEU A 123 -12.74 3.56 6.78
C LEU A 123 -12.75 2.04 6.61
N ASN A 124 -13.68 1.51 5.81
CA ASN A 124 -13.64 0.11 5.40
C ASN A 124 -12.51 -0.06 4.37
N PRO A 125 -11.41 -0.77 4.69
CA PRO A 125 -10.25 -0.85 3.80
C PRO A 125 -10.55 -1.52 2.45
N LEU A 126 -11.63 -2.29 2.34
CA LEU A 126 -12.05 -2.93 1.08
C LEU A 126 -12.80 -2.00 0.12
N SER A 127 -13.18 -0.80 0.57
CA SER A 127 -14.03 0.12 -0.21
C SER A 127 -13.52 1.56 -0.21
N ILE A 128 -12.23 1.77 0.11
CA ILE A 128 -11.63 3.10 0.11
C ILE A 128 -11.46 3.56 -1.34
N ILE A 129 -12.02 4.74 -1.64
CA ILE A 129 -11.96 5.34 -2.98
C ILE A 129 -11.43 6.78 -2.95
N ASP A 130 -11.19 7.35 -1.77
CA ASP A 130 -10.71 8.72 -1.59
C ASP A 130 -9.41 8.77 -0.77
N HIS A 131 -8.57 9.75 -1.11
CA HIS A 131 -7.24 9.93 -0.51
C HIS A 131 -7.28 10.18 0.99
N SER A 132 -8.29 10.88 1.51
CA SER A 132 -8.37 11.22 2.93
C SER A 132 -8.74 10.00 3.77
N SER A 133 -9.64 9.16 3.28
CA SER A 133 -9.92 7.84 3.83
C SER A 133 -8.70 6.91 3.80
N ASP A 134 -7.97 6.88 2.69
CA ASP A 134 -6.73 6.09 2.57
C ASP A 134 -5.66 6.56 3.56
N PHE A 135 -5.47 7.88 3.66
CA PHE A 135 -4.55 8.48 4.63
C PHE A 135 -4.90 8.11 6.07
N VAL A 136 -6.16 8.26 6.49
CA VAL A 136 -6.60 7.87 7.84
C VAL A 136 -6.45 6.36 8.06
N SER A 137 -6.80 5.55 7.06
CA SER A 137 -6.62 4.09 7.09
C SER A 137 -5.16 3.70 7.31
N SER A 138 -4.21 4.39 6.66
CA SER A 138 -2.77 4.13 6.83
C SER A 138 -2.25 4.40 8.25
N LEU A 139 -2.94 5.25 9.02
CA LEU A 139 -2.58 5.57 10.41
C LEU A 139 -3.07 4.51 11.41
N VAL A 140 -4.12 3.75 11.06
CA VAL A 140 -4.74 2.78 11.97
C VAL A 140 -4.49 1.33 11.56
N ASN A 141 -4.06 1.11 10.32
CA ASN A 141 -3.72 -0.19 9.77
C ASN A 141 -2.21 -0.33 9.60
N GLU A 142 -1.71 -1.57 9.70
CA GLU A 142 -0.32 -1.89 9.41
C GLU A 142 -0.22 -2.61 8.06
N PRO A 143 0.67 -2.17 7.14
CA PRO A 143 0.87 -2.86 5.88
C PRO A 143 1.50 -4.24 6.09
N LEU A 144 1.16 -5.19 5.20
CA LEU A 144 1.77 -6.52 5.20
C LEU A 144 3.30 -6.43 5.01
N ILE A 145 3.73 -5.72 3.97
CA ILE A 145 5.14 -5.42 3.69
C ILE A 145 5.29 -3.90 3.55
N LYS A 146 6.34 -3.35 4.17
CA LYS A 146 6.74 -1.96 3.96
C LYS A 146 7.83 -1.87 2.90
N LEU A 147 7.87 -0.79 2.14
CA LEU A 147 8.96 -0.50 1.22
C LEU A 147 9.77 0.68 1.75
N SER A 148 11.08 0.63 1.55
CA SER A 148 11.96 1.79 1.71
C SER A 148 11.68 2.82 0.60
N PRO A 149 12.19 4.05 0.71
CA PRO A 149 12.09 5.04 -0.37
C PRO A 149 12.67 4.58 -1.70
N ASP A 150 13.63 3.65 -1.66
CA ASP A 150 14.28 3.08 -2.84
C ASP A 150 13.53 1.82 -3.35
N GLY A 151 12.32 1.55 -2.86
CA GLY A 151 11.49 0.41 -3.28
C GLY A 151 11.90 -0.94 -2.68
N VAL A 152 12.92 -0.98 -1.81
CA VAL A 152 13.37 -2.23 -1.17
C VAL A 152 12.40 -2.66 -0.05
N PRO A 153 11.93 -3.93 -0.03
CA PRO A 153 11.11 -4.45 1.07
C PRO A 153 11.81 -4.37 2.42
N LEU A 154 11.07 -3.90 3.43
CA LEU A 154 11.51 -3.73 4.81
C LEU A 154 10.86 -4.78 5.71
N ARG A 155 11.63 -5.25 6.71
CA ARG A 155 11.22 -6.27 7.69
C ARG A 155 10.55 -5.66 8.94
N ASN A 156 9.77 -4.60 8.74
CA ASN A 156 9.12 -3.86 9.82
C ASN A 156 7.63 -3.57 9.54
N GLY A 157 7.04 -4.23 8.54
CA GLY A 157 5.59 -4.38 8.40
C GLY A 157 5.08 -5.56 9.23
N LEU A 158 3.90 -6.09 8.89
CA LEU A 158 3.38 -7.28 9.56
C LEU A 158 4.25 -8.53 9.29
N ILE A 159 4.77 -8.66 8.07
CA ILE A 159 5.74 -9.67 7.67
C ILE A 159 7.15 -9.21 8.06
N ASP A 160 7.93 -10.06 8.75
CA ASP A 160 9.34 -9.81 9.07
C ASP A 160 10.33 -10.68 8.31
N ASP A 161 9.89 -11.80 7.75
CA ASP A 161 10.73 -12.66 6.92
C ASP A 161 9.94 -13.34 5.80
N TRP A 162 10.66 -13.79 4.78
CA TRP A 162 10.10 -14.58 3.69
C TRP A 162 11.16 -15.47 3.05
N GLU A 163 10.71 -16.61 2.56
CA GLU A 163 11.52 -17.59 1.85
C GLU A 163 10.99 -17.76 0.43
N SER A 164 11.87 -17.67 -0.57
CA SER A 164 11.52 -18.06 -1.95
C SER A 164 11.83 -19.54 -2.12
N ILE A 165 10.78 -20.34 -2.34
CA ILE A 165 10.91 -21.74 -2.73
C ILE A 165 11.32 -21.84 -4.19
N ASN A 166 10.74 -20.97 -5.03
CA ASN A 166 11.12 -20.73 -6.42
C ASN A 166 10.61 -19.34 -6.87
N GLU A 167 10.66 -19.05 -8.18
CA GLU A 167 10.30 -17.75 -8.74
C GLU A 167 8.84 -17.33 -8.47
N SER A 168 7.92 -18.29 -8.34
CA SER A 168 6.49 -18.07 -8.15
C SER A 168 5.96 -18.52 -6.79
N TYR A 169 6.79 -19.05 -5.90
CA TYR A 169 6.33 -19.63 -4.64
C TYR A 169 7.14 -19.10 -3.46
N TYR A 170 6.44 -18.46 -2.53
CA TYR A 170 6.99 -17.82 -1.35
C TYR A 170 6.32 -18.34 -0.07
N ILE A 171 7.10 -18.41 1.01
CA ILE A 171 6.60 -18.55 2.37
C ILE A 171 6.83 -17.21 3.06
N PHE A 172 5.80 -16.67 3.72
CA PHE A 172 5.87 -15.43 4.48
C PHE A 172 5.71 -15.72 5.97
N HIS A 173 6.54 -15.06 6.77
CA HIS A 173 6.55 -15.17 8.22
C HIS A 173 6.06 -13.84 8.82
N LEU A 174 5.02 -13.90 9.63
CA LEU A 174 4.52 -12.76 10.39
C LEU A 174 5.36 -12.55 11.64
N ARG A 175 5.51 -11.28 12.02
CA ARG A 175 6.10 -10.91 13.30
C ARG A 175 5.32 -11.54 14.46
N ASP A 176 6.06 -12.12 15.39
CA ASP A 176 5.52 -12.54 16.66
C ASP A 176 5.11 -11.33 17.53
N ASN A 177 4.21 -11.55 18.48
CA ASN A 177 3.73 -10.53 19.43
C ASN A 177 3.09 -9.28 18.78
N VAL A 178 2.52 -9.42 17.58
CA VAL A 178 1.63 -8.41 17.00
C VAL A 178 0.19 -8.74 17.37
N PHE A 179 -0.55 -7.74 17.82
CA PHE A 179 -1.90 -7.93 18.34
C PHE A 179 -2.86 -6.93 17.71
N TRP A 180 -4.10 -7.38 17.50
CA TRP A 180 -5.18 -6.47 17.13
C TRP A 180 -5.34 -5.38 18.19
N ASN A 181 -5.57 -4.14 17.73
CA ASN A 181 -5.93 -3.04 18.61
C ASN A 181 -7.22 -3.38 19.36
N PRO A 182 -7.36 -2.99 20.64
CA PRO A 182 -8.61 -3.09 21.38
C PRO A 182 -9.80 -2.61 20.56
N SER A 183 -10.73 -3.50 20.26
CA SER A 183 -12.04 -3.06 19.81
C SER A 183 -12.88 -2.75 21.05
N TYR A 184 -13.11 -1.46 21.29
CA TYR A 184 -14.06 -1.03 22.30
C TYR A 184 -15.47 -1.20 21.71
N ASN A 185 -16.36 -1.85 22.44
CA ASN A 185 -17.78 -1.88 22.10
C ASN A 185 -18.39 -0.52 22.42
N VAL A 186 -18.20 0.43 21.51
CA VAL A 186 -18.74 1.79 21.60
C VAL A 186 -20.17 1.85 21.05
N THR A 187 -20.67 0.77 20.42
CA THR A 187 -21.93 0.79 19.67
C THR A 187 -23.17 0.75 20.56
N GLU A 188 -23.06 0.24 21.80
CA GLU A 188 -24.17 0.21 22.78
C GLU A 188 -24.01 1.22 23.91
N ARG A 189 -22.91 1.98 23.93
CA ARG A 189 -22.65 2.96 24.99
C ARG A 189 -23.34 4.28 24.67
N ASP A 190 -23.94 4.86 25.70
CA ASP A 190 -24.59 6.17 25.68
C ASP A 190 -23.96 7.11 26.73
N VAL A 191 -24.55 8.30 26.86
CA VAL A 191 -24.12 9.32 27.83
C VAL A 191 -24.24 8.86 29.30
N ASN A 192 -24.94 7.76 29.57
CA ASN A 192 -25.18 7.24 30.92
C ASN A 192 -24.35 5.98 31.24
N SER A 193 -23.54 5.50 30.30
CA SER A 193 -22.77 4.27 30.49
C SER A 193 -21.63 4.47 31.50
N ASP A 194 -21.52 3.57 32.49
CA ASP A 194 -20.46 3.57 33.51
C ASP A 194 -19.04 3.57 32.89
N PRO A 195 -18.03 4.19 33.50
CA PRO A 195 -16.65 4.16 33.00
C PRO A 195 -16.19 2.74 32.71
N LEU A 196 -15.54 2.52 31.56
CA LEU A 196 -15.01 1.21 31.16
C LEU A 196 -14.10 0.62 32.25
N ASN A 197 -14.43 -0.58 32.74
CA ASN A 197 -13.56 -1.34 33.64
C ASN A 197 -12.94 -2.53 32.88
N PRO A 198 -11.67 -2.42 32.44
CA PRO A 198 -11.02 -3.43 31.62
C PRO A 198 -10.81 -4.78 32.33
N LEU A 199 -11.06 -4.85 33.64
CA LEU A 199 -10.93 -6.09 34.43
C LEU A 199 -12.23 -6.88 34.58
N THR A 200 -13.38 -6.26 34.32
CA THR A 200 -14.70 -6.87 34.63
C THR A 200 -15.67 -6.85 33.47
N ASP A 201 -15.49 -5.94 32.51
CA ASP A 201 -16.44 -5.77 31.42
C ASP A 201 -15.98 -6.62 30.24
N ASN A 202 -16.74 -7.66 29.90
CA ASN A 202 -16.56 -8.37 28.63
C ASN A 202 -16.97 -7.40 27.52
N LEU A 203 -15.98 -6.83 26.85
CA LEU A 203 -16.20 -5.73 25.92
C LEU A 203 -16.93 -6.22 24.67
N MET A 204 -16.63 -7.42 24.13
CA MET A 204 -17.44 -8.06 23.07
C MET A 204 -17.48 -9.59 23.13
N GLU A 205 -18.57 -10.16 22.61
CA GLU A 205 -18.63 -11.55 22.14
C GLU A 205 -18.17 -11.58 20.67
N GLY A 206 -17.04 -12.21 20.38
CA GLY A 206 -16.57 -12.37 19.00
C GLY A 206 -17.52 -13.30 18.23
N LEU A 207 -17.87 -12.94 17.00
CA LEU A 207 -18.74 -13.76 16.14
C LEU A 207 -18.10 -15.10 15.71
N LYS A 208 -16.80 -15.30 16.01
CA LYS A 208 -16.09 -16.55 15.75
C LYS A 208 -16.01 -17.40 17.04
N TYR A 209 -16.64 -18.57 17.00
CA TYR A 209 -16.44 -19.67 17.96
C TYR A 209 -16.77 -19.41 19.45
N ASN A 210 -17.74 -18.55 19.78
CA ASN A 210 -18.07 -18.20 21.18
C ASN A 210 -16.87 -17.71 22.00
N GLN A 211 -15.88 -17.10 21.33
CA GLN A 211 -14.72 -16.51 21.98
C GLN A 211 -15.06 -15.07 22.38
N THR A 212 -14.91 -14.74 23.65
CA THR A 212 -15.04 -13.35 24.13
C THR A 212 -13.73 -12.61 23.87
N SER A 213 -13.80 -11.42 23.27
CA SER A 213 -12.67 -10.52 23.15
C SER A 213 -12.79 -9.47 24.26
N ASN A 214 -11.81 -9.41 25.15
CA ASN A 214 -11.71 -8.38 26.20
C ASN A 214 -11.13 -7.07 25.65
N GLY A 215 -11.13 -6.90 24.33
CA GLY A 215 -10.53 -5.75 23.68
C GLY A 215 -9.04 -5.64 23.96
N THR A 216 -8.26 -6.69 24.15
CA THR A 216 -6.79 -6.61 24.17
C THR A 216 -6.22 -7.99 23.85
N ASN A 217 -5.26 -8.06 22.93
CA ASN A 217 -4.31 -9.18 22.81
C ASN A 217 -4.79 -10.45 22.08
N ILE A 218 -5.69 -10.37 21.10
CA ILE A 218 -5.73 -11.45 20.10
C ILE A 218 -4.51 -11.26 19.19
N GLN A 219 -3.60 -12.22 19.27
CA GLN A 219 -2.43 -12.22 18.41
C GLN A 219 -2.88 -12.32 16.96
N ILE A 220 -2.31 -11.46 16.11
CA ILE A 220 -2.47 -11.57 14.67
C ILE A 220 -1.74 -12.82 14.21
N THR A 221 -2.42 -13.65 13.42
CA THR A 221 -1.91 -14.92 12.89
C THR A 221 -1.93 -14.93 11.37
N ALA A 222 -1.33 -15.96 10.77
CA ALA A 222 -1.36 -16.18 9.34
C ALA A 222 -2.80 -16.28 8.77
N ILE A 223 -3.78 -16.71 9.58
CA ILE A 223 -5.20 -16.73 9.20
C ILE A 223 -5.73 -15.33 8.92
N ASP A 224 -5.29 -14.33 9.67
CA ASP A 224 -5.75 -12.96 9.52
C ASP A 224 -5.18 -12.35 8.23
N ALA A 225 -3.90 -12.56 7.95
CA ALA A 225 -3.27 -12.14 6.70
C ALA A 225 -3.92 -12.82 5.48
N LEU A 226 -4.17 -14.13 5.56
CA LEU A 226 -4.87 -14.92 4.54
C LEU A 226 -6.28 -14.36 4.28
N PHE A 227 -7.05 -14.12 5.34
CA PHE A 227 -8.40 -13.57 5.23
C PHE A 227 -8.39 -12.19 4.56
N THR A 228 -7.45 -11.33 4.92
CA THR A 228 -7.29 -10.01 4.32
C THR A 228 -7.00 -10.12 2.82
N LEU A 229 -5.98 -10.88 2.43
CA LEU A 229 -5.60 -11.05 1.02
C LEU A 229 -6.73 -11.66 0.17
N LEU A 230 -7.40 -12.69 0.68
CA LEU A 230 -8.54 -13.31 0.02
C LEU A 230 -9.75 -12.37 -0.08
N SER A 231 -9.95 -11.48 0.91
CA SER A 231 -11.02 -10.48 0.83
C SER A 231 -10.71 -9.43 -0.24
N PHE A 232 -9.45 -8.98 -0.32
CA PHE A 232 -9.01 -8.05 -1.34
C PHE A 232 -9.05 -8.66 -2.75
N SER A 233 -8.78 -9.95 -2.92
CA SER A 233 -8.84 -10.61 -4.22
C SER A 233 -10.25 -11.06 -4.65
N ASN A 234 -11.28 -10.82 -3.84
CA ASN A 234 -12.62 -11.32 -4.10
C ASN A 234 -13.52 -10.23 -4.69
N GLU A 235 -13.96 -10.45 -5.94
CA GLU A 235 -14.82 -9.54 -6.72
C GLU A 235 -16.18 -9.22 -6.06
N ILE A 236 -16.65 -10.05 -5.12
CA ILE A 236 -17.92 -9.82 -4.42
C ILE A 236 -17.79 -8.71 -3.37
N VAL A 237 -16.60 -8.57 -2.76
CA VAL A 237 -16.39 -7.67 -1.61
C VAL A 237 -15.39 -6.54 -1.88
N ASN A 238 -14.61 -6.62 -2.95
CA ASN A 238 -13.69 -5.57 -3.37
C ASN A 238 -13.87 -5.27 -4.87
N GLU A 239 -14.23 -4.03 -5.20
CA GLU A 239 -14.37 -3.56 -6.59
C GLU A 239 -13.01 -3.47 -7.32
N GLN A 240 -11.90 -3.55 -6.58
CA GLN A 240 -10.54 -3.53 -7.09
C GLN A 240 -9.88 -4.92 -7.00
N SER A 241 -10.66 -6.01 -7.07
CA SER A 241 -10.13 -7.39 -7.01
C SER A 241 -9.12 -7.69 -8.12
N ASP A 242 -9.24 -7.03 -9.27
CA ASP A 242 -8.41 -7.25 -10.46
C ASP A 242 -6.93 -6.90 -10.21
N ASN A 243 -6.65 -6.03 -9.23
CA ASN A 243 -5.27 -5.73 -8.79
C ASN A 243 -4.56 -6.93 -8.13
N TYR A 244 -5.28 -8.02 -7.89
CA TYR A 244 -4.80 -9.22 -7.21
C TYR A 244 -4.79 -10.47 -8.09
N PHE A 245 -4.99 -10.35 -9.42
CA PHE A 245 -4.92 -11.48 -10.35
C PHE A 245 -3.56 -12.17 -10.41
N TRP A 246 -2.50 -11.50 -9.94
CA TRP A 246 -1.19 -12.11 -9.78
C TRP A 246 -1.15 -13.19 -8.68
N MET A 247 -2.14 -13.26 -7.79
CA MET A 247 -2.21 -14.26 -6.74
C MET A 247 -2.94 -15.51 -7.23
N LYS A 248 -2.22 -16.62 -7.35
CA LYS A 248 -2.79 -17.92 -7.74
C LYS A 248 -3.42 -18.66 -6.60
N ASP A 249 -2.67 -18.79 -5.51
CA ASP A 249 -3.07 -19.57 -4.36
C ASP A 249 -2.40 -19.02 -3.11
N ILE A 250 -3.08 -19.17 -1.98
CA ILE A 250 -2.60 -18.73 -0.69
C ILE A 250 -3.18 -19.65 0.40
N PHE A 251 -2.31 -20.17 1.26
CA PHE A 251 -2.72 -21.13 2.29
C PHE A 251 -1.83 -21.08 3.53
N LEU A 252 -2.35 -21.58 4.65
CA LEU A 252 -1.62 -21.60 5.92
C LEU A 252 -0.47 -22.59 5.89
N ASP A 253 0.63 -22.27 6.57
CA ASP A 253 1.63 -23.28 6.89
C ASP A 253 1.05 -24.29 7.90
N PRO A 254 1.16 -25.61 7.64
CA PRO A 254 0.58 -26.63 8.52
C PRO A 254 1.32 -26.79 9.85
N ILE A 255 2.52 -26.22 9.99
CA ILE A 255 3.42 -26.37 11.13
C ILE A 255 3.49 -25.07 11.95
N ASP A 256 3.36 -23.92 11.30
CA ASP A 256 3.50 -22.60 11.94
C ASP A 256 2.28 -21.69 11.71
N ASN A 257 1.62 -21.29 12.80
CA ASN A 257 0.43 -20.43 12.76
C ASN A 257 0.75 -18.95 12.45
N LEU A 258 2.02 -18.57 12.40
CA LEU A 258 2.50 -17.27 11.96
C LEU A 258 3.05 -17.29 10.53
N SER A 259 2.93 -18.41 9.82
CA SER A 259 3.41 -18.54 8.46
C SER A 259 2.29 -18.87 7.47
N PHE A 260 2.40 -18.32 6.26
CA PHE A 260 1.54 -18.66 5.14
C PHE A 260 2.34 -18.75 3.83
N HIS A 261 1.77 -19.49 2.90
CA HIS A 261 2.31 -19.78 1.59
C HIS A 261 1.58 -18.94 0.56
N LEU A 262 2.29 -18.38 -0.42
CA LEU A 262 1.75 -17.58 -1.51
C LEU A 262 2.34 -18.05 -2.84
N ILE A 263 1.47 -18.40 -3.78
CA ILE A 263 1.82 -18.76 -5.15
C ILE A 263 1.39 -17.61 -6.06
N ILE A 264 2.34 -17.12 -6.85
CA ILE A 264 2.18 -16.00 -7.78
C ILE A 264 2.06 -16.54 -9.21
N ASP A 265 1.06 -16.07 -9.92
CA ASP A 265 0.79 -16.38 -11.32
C ASP A 265 0.43 -15.09 -12.03
N GLY A 266 1.40 -14.52 -12.73
CA GLY A 266 1.19 -13.27 -13.48
C GLY A 266 0.31 -13.43 -14.72
N ASN A 267 -0.30 -14.60 -14.94
CA ASN A 267 -1.19 -14.86 -16.07
C ASN A 267 -2.63 -15.06 -15.59
N GLU A 268 -3.46 -14.05 -15.85
CA GLU A 268 -4.91 -14.03 -15.55
C GLU A 268 -5.71 -15.19 -16.18
N THR A 269 -5.14 -15.86 -17.19
CA THR A 269 -5.80 -16.98 -17.89
C THR A 269 -5.46 -18.36 -17.30
N SER A 270 -4.50 -18.42 -16.39
CA SER A 270 -4.14 -19.65 -15.68
C SER A 270 -5.26 -20.04 -14.72
N THR A 271 -5.68 -21.30 -14.74
CA THR A 271 -6.57 -21.83 -13.70
C THR A 271 -5.78 -22.21 -12.45
N GLU A 272 -6.43 -22.22 -11.27
CA GLU A 272 -5.85 -22.74 -10.02
C GLU A 272 -5.25 -24.15 -10.18
N LEU A 273 -5.78 -24.94 -11.12
CA LEU A 273 -5.39 -26.32 -11.37
C LEU A 273 -4.22 -26.49 -12.35
N ASP A 274 -3.77 -25.42 -13.03
CA ASP A 274 -2.71 -25.53 -14.02
C ASP A 274 -1.34 -25.72 -13.32
N PRO A 275 -0.56 -26.77 -13.65
CA PRO A 275 0.71 -27.04 -13.01
C PRO A 275 1.81 -26.07 -13.47
N TYR A 276 2.67 -25.69 -12.52
CA TYR A 276 3.94 -24.98 -12.76
C TYR A 276 5.13 -25.95 -12.78
#